data_AF-A0A3G2J810-F1
#
_entry.id   AF-A0A3G2J810-F1
#
_cell.length_a   1.000
_cell.length_b   1.000
_cell.length_c   1.000
_cell.angle_alpha   90.00
_cell.angle_beta   90.00
_cell.angle_gamma   90.00
#
_symmetry.space_group_name_H-M   'P 1'
#
loop_
_entity.id
_entity.type
_entity.pdbx_description
1 polymer ?
#
loop_
_entity_poly.entity_id
_entity_poly.type
_entity_poly.pdbx_seq_one_letter_code
_entity_poly.pdbx_strand_id
1 'polypeptide(L)'
;MTAAPAPARCSTCSRRRRSREPRRKSRGGGRNSICRASASTGAVRASSRSATDGRARLAVDEFLRYEAPVCMATVRFTDQPVDIGGVEIPAGELVMLSLGAANRDPRRFSDPDRLLLRRNDPGHLAFGHGIHRCLGAFLGRMEAQIALGGVISRFPQMALAVDQADLPWRNTTMLRGLESLPVTLRG
;
A
#
# COMPACT_ATOMS: atom_id res chain seq x y z
N MET A 1 24.45 41.15 49.70
CA MET A 1 23.86 40.77 48.41
C MET A 1 24.15 39.29 48.18
N THR A 2 23.17 38.46 48.53
CA THR A 2 23.20 37.00 48.51
C THR A 2 22.92 36.50 47.09
N ALA A 3 23.89 35.79 46.50
CA ALA A 3 23.70 35.11 45.22
C ALA A 3 22.98 33.77 45.43
N ALA A 4 21.88 33.58 44.68
CA ALA A 4 21.04 32.38 44.69
C ALA A 4 21.76 31.16 44.07
N PRO A 5 21.39 29.92 44.47
CA PRO A 5 22.03 28.71 43.99
C PRO A 5 21.58 28.33 42.57
N ALA A 6 22.51 27.71 41.82
CA ALA A 6 22.30 27.18 40.47
C ALA A 6 21.32 25.98 40.47
N PRO A 7 20.48 25.80 39.42
CA PRO A 7 19.54 24.69 39.33
C PRO A 7 20.23 23.35 39.03
N ALA A 8 19.76 22.31 39.71
CA ALA A 8 20.19 20.92 39.57
C ALA A 8 20.04 20.42 38.12
N ARG A 9 21.13 19.87 37.56
CA ARG A 9 21.12 19.18 36.26
C ARG A 9 20.81 17.69 36.45
N CYS A 10 19.86 17.22 35.65
CA CYS A 10 19.28 15.88 35.59
C CYS A 10 20.33 14.76 35.44
N SER A 11 20.27 13.73 36.30
CA SER A 11 21.24 12.63 36.46
C SER A 11 21.12 11.47 35.47
N THR A 12 20.37 11.60 34.37
CA THR A 12 20.12 10.47 33.45
C THR A 12 20.88 10.51 32.13
N CYS A 13 21.79 11.47 31.92
CA CYS A 13 22.54 11.56 30.67
C CYS A 13 24.06 11.61 30.89
N SER A 14 24.65 10.53 31.43
CA SER A 14 26.07 10.25 31.16
C SER A 14 26.41 8.75 31.24
N ARG A 15 26.91 8.25 30.11
CA ARG A 15 27.88 7.14 29.96
C ARG A 15 27.45 5.74 30.42
N ARG A 16 27.13 4.89 29.42
CA ARG A 16 27.83 3.60 29.27
C ARG A 16 28.19 3.34 27.80
N ARG A 17 29.42 3.71 27.45
CA ARG A 17 30.20 3.02 26.41
C ARG A 17 30.61 1.66 26.97
N ARG A 18 30.33 0.56 26.27
CA ARG A 18 31.24 -0.61 26.24
C ARG A 18 30.98 -1.51 25.03
N SER A 19 32.11 -1.92 24.44
CA SER A 19 32.38 -3.04 23.54
C SER A 19 31.61 -3.14 22.22
N ARG A 20 32.33 -2.79 21.14
CA ARG A 20 32.10 -3.27 19.77
C ARG A 20 32.50 -4.76 19.73
N GLU A 21 31.51 -5.62 19.60
CA GLU A 21 31.65 -7.02 19.15
C GLU A 21 31.14 -7.07 17.69
N PRO A 22 31.85 -7.67 16.72
CA PRO A 22 31.36 -7.76 15.36
C PRO A 22 30.18 -8.74 15.30
N ARG A 23 28.95 -8.20 15.33
CA ARG A 23 27.75 -9.00 15.06
C ARG A 23 27.83 -9.53 13.63
N ARG A 24 28.11 -10.82 13.53
CA ARG A 24 27.91 -11.65 12.35
C ARG A 24 26.55 -11.30 11.75
N LYS A 25 26.58 -10.80 10.50
CA LYS A 25 25.40 -10.37 9.73
C LYS A 25 24.54 -11.61 9.47
N SER A 26 23.62 -11.93 10.38
CA SER A 26 22.57 -12.89 10.09
C SER A 26 21.73 -12.28 8.96
N ARG A 27 21.74 -12.93 7.79
CA ARG A 27 20.76 -12.72 6.74
C ARG A 27 19.39 -13.19 7.26
N GLY A 28 18.82 -12.45 8.20
CA GLY A 28 17.44 -12.56 8.63
C GLY A 28 16.69 -11.44 7.95
N GLY A 29 16.11 -11.72 6.79
CA GLY A 29 15.16 -10.80 6.17
C GLY A 29 14.00 -10.59 7.13
N GLY A 30 13.98 -9.44 7.82
CA GLY A 30 12.84 -8.98 8.58
C GLY A 30 11.67 -8.85 7.61
N ARG A 31 10.75 -9.83 7.67
CA ARG A 31 9.54 -9.86 6.85
C ARG A 31 8.57 -8.82 7.42
N ASN A 32 8.72 -7.56 7.03
CA ASN A 32 7.67 -6.57 7.25
C ASN A 32 6.52 -6.90 6.26
N SER A 33 5.57 -7.71 6.72
CA SER A 33 4.56 -8.36 5.89
C SER A 33 3.20 -7.66 5.85
N ILE A 34 3.08 -6.43 6.39
CA ILE A 34 1.78 -5.73 6.51
C ILE A 34 1.10 -5.57 5.13
N CYS A 35 1.85 -5.31 4.06
CA CYS A 35 1.30 -5.23 2.70
C CYS A 35 1.38 -6.53 1.89
N ARG A 36 1.88 -7.64 2.45
CA ARG A 36 1.92 -8.95 1.76
C ARG A 36 0.70 -9.83 2.05
N ALA A 37 -0.10 -9.51 3.08
CA ALA A 37 -1.06 -10.44 3.67
C ALA A 37 -2.36 -10.71 2.88
N SER A 38 -2.58 -10.11 1.70
CA SER A 38 -3.82 -10.31 0.93
C SER A 38 -3.62 -10.50 -0.57
N ALA A 39 -2.59 -11.26 -0.97
CA ALA A 39 -2.50 -11.76 -2.34
C ALA A 39 -3.44 -12.96 -2.51
N SER A 40 -4.72 -12.70 -2.79
CA SER A 40 -5.59 -13.71 -3.39
C SER A 40 -5.12 -13.96 -4.82
N THR A 41 -4.56 -15.16 -5.00
CA THR A 41 -4.16 -15.82 -6.24
C THR A 41 -5.21 -15.62 -7.34
N GLY A 42 -4.88 -14.83 -8.37
CA GLY A 42 -5.85 -14.44 -9.40
C GLY A 42 -5.18 -13.85 -10.64
N ALA A 43 -4.60 -14.75 -11.45
CA ALA A 43 -4.32 -14.67 -12.89
C ALA A 43 -4.18 -13.29 -13.55
N VAL A 44 -2.94 -12.96 -13.94
CA VAL A 44 -2.67 -12.16 -15.14
C VAL A 44 -3.00 -13.03 -16.36
N ARG A 45 -4.30 -13.21 -16.64
CA ARG A 45 -4.79 -13.44 -17.99
C ARG A 45 -5.76 -12.30 -18.28
N ALA A 46 -5.18 -11.14 -18.59
CA ALA A 46 -5.94 -10.04 -19.17
C ALA A 46 -6.52 -10.54 -20.49
N SER A 47 -7.80 -10.89 -20.50
CA SER A 47 -8.51 -11.15 -21.75
C SER A 47 -8.47 -9.85 -22.54
N SER A 48 -7.68 -9.82 -23.61
CA SER A 48 -7.33 -8.66 -24.44
C SER A 48 -8.53 -7.90 -25.05
N ARG A 49 -9.76 -8.40 -24.88
CA ARG A 49 -10.98 -7.85 -25.48
C ARG A 49 -11.66 -6.73 -24.68
N SER A 50 -11.23 -6.41 -23.45
CA SER A 50 -11.94 -5.44 -22.60
C SER A 50 -11.41 -3.99 -22.67
N ALA A 51 -10.32 -3.74 -23.39
CA ALA A 51 -9.62 -2.44 -23.36
C ALA A 51 -10.22 -1.35 -24.28
N THR A 52 -11.15 -1.71 -25.19
CA THR A 52 -11.58 -0.82 -26.29
C THR A 52 -12.88 -0.04 -26.03
N ASP A 53 -13.68 -0.43 -25.04
CA ASP A 53 -14.91 0.29 -24.68
C ASP A 53 -14.72 1.02 -23.34
N GLY A 54 -15.61 1.97 -22.97
CA GLY A 54 -15.61 2.74 -21.70
C GLY A 54 -15.56 1.93 -20.37
N ARG A 55 -15.30 0.63 -20.46
CA ARG A 55 -14.98 -0.34 -19.42
C ARG A 55 -13.53 -0.24 -18.90
N ALA A 56 -12.61 0.37 -19.65
CA ALA A 56 -11.23 0.60 -19.19
C ALA A 56 -11.19 1.34 -17.84
N ARG A 57 -12.10 2.31 -17.65
CA ARG A 57 -12.28 3.02 -16.38
C ARG A 57 -12.67 2.09 -15.23
N LEU A 58 -13.65 1.21 -15.44
CA LEU A 58 -14.11 0.25 -14.43
C LEU A 58 -13.01 -0.75 -14.06
N ALA A 59 -12.27 -1.22 -15.07
CA ALA A 59 -11.14 -2.11 -14.84
C ALA A 59 -10.04 -1.43 -14.01
N VAL A 60 -9.71 -0.16 -14.31
CA VAL A 60 -8.73 0.62 -13.54
C VAL A 60 -9.19 0.84 -12.10
N ASP A 61 -10.44 1.23 -11.89
CA ASP A 61 -10.99 1.42 -10.53
C ASP A 61 -10.99 0.09 -9.75
N GLU A 62 -11.30 -1.03 -10.41
CA GLU A 62 -11.21 -2.34 -9.78
C GLU A 62 -9.77 -2.75 -9.47
N PHE A 63 -8.80 -2.50 -10.36
CA PHE A 63 -7.38 -2.75 -10.06
C PHE A 63 -6.91 -1.93 -8.85
N LEU A 64 -7.29 -0.66 -8.79
CA LEU A 64 -6.96 0.22 -7.68
C LEU A 64 -7.62 -0.23 -6.36
N ARG A 65 -8.84 -0.77 -6.41
CA ARG A 65 -9.47 -1.38 -5.23
C ARG A 65 -8.73 -2.66 -4.82
N TYR A 66 -8.54 -3.58 -5.77
CA TYR A 66 -8.07 -4.93 -5.51
C TYR A 66 -6.60 -4.97 -5.08
N GLU A 67 -5.76 -4.17 -5.73
CA GLU A 67 -4.31 -4.09 -5.53
C GLU A 67 -3.89 -2.60 -5.43
N ALA A 68 -4.33 -1.94 -4.36
CA ALA A 68 -4.03 -0.54 -4.11
C ALA A 68 -2.50 -0.32 -3.98
N PRO A 69 -1.88 0.53 -4.82
CA PRO A 69 -0.44 0.80 -4.74
C PRO A 69 -0.03 1.40 -3.39
N VAL A 70 -0.93 2.15 -2.76
CA VAL A 70 -0.81 2.61 -1.38
C VAL A 70 -1.73 1.74 -0.52
N CYS A 71 -1.15 0.76 0.16
CA CYS A 71 -1.86 -0.20 1.01
C CYS A 71 -2.08 0.34 2.43
N MET A 72 -1.19 1.20 2.92
CA MET A 72 -1.31 1.91 4.20
C MET A 72 -1.33 3.42 3.97
N ALA A 73 -2.26 4.11 4.60
CA ALA A 73 -2.30 5.56 4.57
C ALA A 73 -1.07 6.17 5.28
N THR A 74 -0.83 7.45 5.03
CA THR A 74 0.14 8.21 5.84
C THR A 74 -0.29 8.19 7.30
N VAL A 75 0.70 8.09 8.17
CA VAL A 75 0.52 8.04 9.62
C VAL A 75 -0.33 9.22 10.11
N ARG A 76 -1.20 8.96 11.09
CA ARG A 76 -1.97 9.96 11.81
C ARG A 76 -1.62 9.91 13.30
N PHE A 77 -1.84 11.03 13.97
CA PHE A 77 -1.72 11.16 15.42
C PHE A 77 -3.06 11.61 15.97
N THR A 78 -3.48 11.03 17.09
CA THR A 78 -4.67 11.46 17.82
C THR A 78 -4.37 12.73 18.60
N ASP A 79 -5.18 13.79 18.49
CA ASP A 79 -5.02 14.98 19.34
C ASP A 79 -5.65 14.81 20.72
N GLN A 80 -6.67 13.95 20.80
CA GLN A 80 -7.48 13.61 21.97
C GLN A 80 -7.87 12.13 21.88
N PRO A 81 -8.40 11.53 22.96
CA PRO A 81 -8.92 10.16 22.90
C PRO A 81 -9.99 10.01 21.81
N VAL A 82 -9.90 8.93 21.02
CA VAL A 82 -10.86 8.61 19.96
C VAL A 82 -11.35 7.18 20.08
N ASP A 83 -12.66 6.96 19.98
CA ASP A 83 -13.23 5.61 19.87
C ASP A 83 -13.33 5.21 18.40
N ILE A 84 -12.72 4.07 18.04
CA ILE A 84 -12.85 3.47 16.72
C ILE A 84 -13.27 2.02 16.86
N GLY A 85 -14.54 1.74 16.53
CA GLY A 85 -15.08 0.38 16.56
C GLY A 85 -15.16 -0.21 17.98
N GLY A 86 -15.42 0.63 18.98
CA GLY A 86 -15.48 0.23 20.39
C GLY A 86 -14.11 0.09 21.05
N VAL A 87 -13.06 0.56 20.39
CA VAL A 87 -11.70 0.61 20.95
C VAL A 87 -11.31 2.07 21.14
N GLU A 88 -11.07 2.46 22.39
CA GLU A 88 -10.52 3.77 22.72
C GLU A 88 -9.02 3.81 22.41
N ILE A 89 -8.61 4.78 21.60
CA ILE A 89 -7.23 5.11 21.30
C ILE A 89 -6.88 6.41 22.03
N PRO A 90 -5.92 6.41 22.97
CA PRO A 90 -5.52 7.60 23.72
C PRO A 90 -5.01 8.75 22.84
N ALA A 91 -4.92 9.95 23.42
CA ALA A 91 -4.29 11.11 22.78
C ALA A 91 -2.78 10.90 22.57
N GLY A 92 -2.23 11.44 21.48
CA GLY A 92 -0.80 11.38 21.14
C GLY A 92 -0.36 10.07 20.47
N GLU A 93 -1.28 9.15 20.22
CA GLU A 93 -0.98 7.82 19.67
C GLU A 93 -0.85 7.82 18.16
N LEU A 94 0.00 6.91 17.67
CA LEU A 94 0.24 6.72 16.24
C LEU A 94 -0.81 5.76 15.65
N VAL A 95 -1.58 6.25 14.68
CA VAL A 95 -2.60 5.47 13.98
C VAL A 95 -2.20 5.25 12.51
N MET A 96 -2.18 3.98 12.10
CA MET A 96 -1.99 3.57 10.72
C MET A 96 -3.28 2.97 10.17
N LEU A 97 -3.75 3.49 9.03
CA LEU A 97 -4.97 3.02 8.39
C LEU A 97 -4.63 2.10 7.22
N SER A 98 -5.13 0.86 7.27
CA SER A 98 -4.99 -0.07 6.15
C SER A 98 -6.04 0.18 5.08
N LEU A 99 -5.64 0.92 4.03
CA LEU A 99 -6.48 1.17 2.85
C LEU A 99 -6.72 -0.12 2.06
N GLY A 100 -5.70 -1.00 2.01
CA GLY A 100 -5.80 -2.30 1.37
C GLY A 100 -6.87 -3.19 2.02
N ALA A 101 -6.88 -3.26 3.36
CA ALA A 101 -7.91 -4.00 4.09
C ALA A 101 -9.30 -3.39 3.91
N ALA A 102 -9.42 -2.06 3.99
CA ALA A 102 -10.70 -1.37 3.77
C ALA A 102 -11.26 -1.60 2.35
N ASN A 103 -10.39 -1.68 1.34
CA ASN A 103 -10.79 -2.00 -0.04
C ASN A 103 -11.22 -3.46 -0.25
N ARG A 104 -10.98 -4.33 0.74
CA ARG A 104 -11.41 -5.74 0.78
C ARG A 104 -12.49 -6.00 1.84
N ASP A 105 -13.10 -4.96 2.41
CA ASP A 105 -14.12 -5.11 3.45
C ASP A 105 -15.40 -5.76 2.87
N PRO A 106 -15.81 -6.96 3.34
CA PRO A 106 -17.03 -7.62 2.86
C PRO A 106 -18.31 -6.87 3.23
N ARG A 107 -18.26 -5.96 4.22
CA ARG A 107 -19.39 -5.08 4.56
C ARG A 107 -19.60 -4.00 3.50
N ARG A 108 -18.57 -3.69 2.70
CA ARG A 108 -18.62 -2.68 1.64
C ARG A 108 -18.69 -3.28 0.24
N PHE A 109 -17.95 -4.36 -0.03
CA PHE A 109 -17.83 -4.95 -1.35
C PHE A 109 -18.25 -6.42 -1.33
N SER A 110 -19.20 -6.81 -2.17
CA SER A 110 -19.52 -8.23 -2.40
C SER A 110 -18.35 -8.95 -3.07
N ASP A 111 -18.08 -10.20 -2.69
CA ASP A 111 -16.91 -10.97 -3.17
C ASP A 111 -15.62 -10.13 -3.18
N PRO A 112 -15.19 -9.55 -2.03
CA PRO A 112 -14.14 -8.53 -2.02
C PRO A 112 -12.80 -9.06 -2.53
N ASP A 113 -12.56 -10.37 -2.38
CA ASP A 113 -11.35 -11.07 -2.78
C ASP A 113 -11.34 -11.57 -4.22
N ARG A 114 -12.38 -11.26 -4.99
CA ARG A 114 -12.41 -11.52 -6.43
C ARG A 114 -12.15 -10.24 -7.21
N LEU A 115 -11.26 -10.33 -8.19
CA LEU A 115 -11.01 -9.28 -9.16
C LEU A 115 -12.12 -9.30 -10.21
N LEU A 116 -13.02 -8.31 -10.15
CA LEU A 116 -14.18 -8.19 -11.05
C LEU A 116 -14.06 -6.94 -11.91
N LEU A 117 -13.49 -7.05 -13.11
CA LEU A 117 -13.17 -5.89 -13.98
C LEU A 117 -14.38 -5.02 -14.38
N ARG A 118 -15.61 -5.53 -14.16
CA ARG A 118 -16.87 -4.84 -14.42
C ARG A 118 -17.57 -4.36 -13.15
N ARG A 119 -16.93 -4.46 -11.98
CA ARG A 119 -17.47 -3.95 -10.72
C ARG A 119 -17.74 -2.45 -10.89
N ASN A 120 -19.00 -2.07 -10.81
CA ASN A 120 -19.43 -0.68 -10.86
C ASN A 120 -19.81 -0.22 -9.46
N ASP A 121 -18.85 -0.30 -8.54
CA ASP A 121 -19.05 0.06 -7.13
C ASP A 121 -18.02 1.12 -6.73
N PRO A 122 -18.35 2.42 -6.86
CA PRO A 122 -17.43 3.50 -6.59
C PRO A 122 -17.13 3.61 -5.09
N GLY A 123 -15.96 4.14 -4.74
CA GLY A 123 -15.63 4.44 -3.33
C GLY A 123 -14.52 3.58 -2.72
N HIS A 124 -13.71 2.91 -3.53
CA HIS A 124 -12.42 2.42 -3.06
C HIS A 124 -11.53 3.57 -2.54
N LEU A 125 -10.71 3.29 -1.55
CA LEU A 125 -9.87 4.23 -0.81
C LEU A 125 -8.41 4.25 -1.30
N ALA A 126 -8.12 3.75 -2.51
CA ALA A 126 -6.75 3.71 -3.05
C ALA A 126 -6.10 5.11 -3.19
N PHE A 127 -6.92 6.17 -3.23
CA PHE A 127 -6.48 7.57 -3.26
C PHE A 127 -6.69 8.30 -1.92
N GLY A 128 -6.98 7.57 -0.84
CA GLY A 128 -7.39 8.15 0.44
C GLY A 128 -8.77 8.82 0.39
N HIS A 129 -9.10 9.55 1.44
CA HIS A 129 -10.39 10.22 1.64
C HIS A 129 -10.22 11.53 2.43
N GLY A 130 -11.23 12.39 2.38
CA GLY A 130 -11.26 13.68 3.09
C GLY A 130 -10.34 14.74 2.49
N ILE A 131 -9.90 15.68 3.32
CA ILE A 131 -9.08 16.84 2.92
C ILE A 131 -7.69 16.45 2.37
N HIS A 132 -7.22 15.23 2.68
CA HIS A 132 -5.95 14.69 2.18
C HIS A 132 -6.15 13.70 1.03
N ARG A 133 -7.34 13.65 0.41
CA ARG A 133 -7.56 12.83 -0.78
C ARG A 133 -6.56 13.23 -1.86
N CYS A 134 -5.98 12.24 -2.52
CA CYS A 134 -4.93 12.44 -3.51
C CYS A 134 -5.34 13.48 -4.56
N LEU A 135 -4.60 14.59 -4.62
CA LEU A 135 -4.79 15.65 -5.60
C LEU A 135 -4.66 15.11 -7.04
N GLY A 136 -3.76 14.14 -7.24
CA GLY A 136 -3.52 13.49 -8.52
C GLY A 136 -4.49 12.36 -8.88
N ALA A 137 -5.58 12.13 -8.11
CA ALA A 137 -6.45 10.96 -8.33
C ALA A 137 -7.04 10.89 -9.75
N PHE A 138 -7.37 12.03 -10.35
CA PHE A 138 -7.88 12.07 -11.73
C PHE A 138 -6.79 11.80 -12.76
N LEU A 139 -5.62 12.42 -12.61
CA LEU A 139 -4.48 12.22 -13.50
C LEU A 139 -4.01 10.75 -13.45
N GLY A 140 -3.79 10.20 -12.27
CA GLY A 140 -3.34 8.82 -12.12
C GLY A 140 -4.32 7.79 -12.67
N ARG A 141 -5.64 8.05 -12.57
CA ARG A 141 -6.66 7.20 -13.25
C ARG A 141 -6.54 7.28 -14.77
N MET A 142 -6.38 8.48 -15.31
CA MET A 142 -6.22 8.69 -16.75
C MET A 142 -4.96 8.02 -17.28
N GLU A 143 -3.83 8.22 -16.61
CA GLU A 143 -2.56 7.58 -16.94
C GLU A 143 -2.67 6.06 -16.92
N ALA A 144 -3.29 5.48 -15.88
CA ALA A 144 -3.50 4.04 -15.80
C ALA A 144 -4.38 3.51 -16.95
N GLN A 145 -5.43 4.24 -17.34
CA GLN A 145 -6.27 3.86 -18.47
C GLN A 145 -5.48 3.84 -19.78
N ILE A 146 -4.70 4.90 -20.04
CA ILE A 146 -3.90 5.02 -21.26
C ILE A 146 -2.79 3.98 -21.28
N ALA A 147 -2.04 3.84 -20.19
CA ALA A 147 -0.90 2.93 -20.11
C ALA A 147 -1.32 1.47 -20.20
N LEU A 148 -2.30 1.03 -19.40
CA LEU A 148 -2.79 -0.35 -19.44
C LEU A 148 -3.46 -0.66 -20.78
N GLY A 149 -4.30 0.27 -21.28
CA GLY A 149 -4.92 0.13 -22.59
C GLY A 149 -3.89 0.01 -23.72
N GLY A 150 -2.86 0.86 -23.69
CA GLY A 150 -1.78 0.87 -24.68
C GLY A 150 -0.95 -0.41 -24.66
N VAL A 151 -0.49 -0.85 -23.49
CA VAL A 151 0.34 -2.06 -23.36
C VAL A 151 -0.45 -3.31 -23.79
N ILE A 152 -1.68 -3.48 -23.31
CA ILE A 152 -2.50 -4.66 -23.63
C ILE A 152 -2.86 -4.68 -25.12
N SER A 153 -3.18 -3.53 -25.71
CA SER A 153 -3.52 -3.44 -27.14
C SER A 153 -2.29 -3.68 -28.03
N ARG A 154 -1.11 -3.19 -27.62
CA ARG A 154 0.13 -3.32 -28.41
C ARG A 154 0.77 -4.70 -28.31
N PHE A 155 0.63 -5.37 -27.16
CA PHE A 155 1.23 -6.67 -26.87
C PHE A 155 0.19 -7.66 -26.33
N PRO A 156 -0.77 -8.10 -27.15
CA PRO A 156 -1.89 -8.94 -26.72
C PRO A 156 -1.47 -10.34 -26.24
N GLN A 157 -0.27 -10.79 -26.58
CA GLN A 157 0.31 -12.06 -26.15
C GLN A 157 1.37 -11.89 -25.05
N MET A 158 1.42 -10.73 -24.38
CA MET A 158 2.31 -10.51 -23.25
C MET A 158 2.06 -11.55 -22.15
N ALA A 159 3.14 -12.16 -21.65
CA ALA A 159 3.11 -13.15 -20.58
C ALA A 159 4.26 -12.90 -19.60
N LEU A 160 4.12 -13.38 -18.36
CA LEU A 160 5.21 -13.35 -17.38
C LEU A 160 6.38 -14.21 -17.88
N ALA A 161 7.61 -13.70 -17.74
CA ALA A 161 8.83 -14.42 -18.06
C ALA A 161 9.32 -15.32 -16.90
N VAL A 162 8.67 -15.22 -15.75
CA VAL A 162 8.97 -15.95 -14.51
C VAL A 162 7.67 -16.42 -13.87
N ASP A 163 7.76 -17.38 -12.95
CA ASP A 163 6.60 -17.79 -12.16
C ASP A 163 6.14 -16.65 -11.26
N GLN A 164 4.82 -16.59 -11.01
CA GLN A 164 4.22 -15.53 -10.20
C GLN A 164 4.80 -15.48 -8.77
N ALA A 165 5.18 -16.64 -8.22
CA ALA A 165 5.78 -16.76 -6.89
C ALA A 165 7.16 -16.09 -6.80
N ASP A 166 7.86 -15.95 -7.92
CA ASP A 166 9.22 -15.42 -8.01
C ASP A 166 9.27 -13.92 -8.33
N LEU A 167 8.10 -13.28 -8.43
CA LEU A 167 8.01 -11.86 -8.70
C LEU A 167 8.69 -11.03 -7.57
N PRO A 168 9.62 -10.13 -7.90
CA PRO A 168 10.34 -9.37 -6.90
C PRO A 168 9.47 -8.23 -6.36
N TRP A 169 8.90 -8.44 -5.17
CA TRP A 169 8.09 -7.45 -4.47
C TRP A 169 8.93 -6.54 -3.59
N ARG A 170 8.66 -5.23 -3.65
CA ARG A 170 9.26 -4.24 -2.74
C ARG A 170 8.95 -4.59 -1.29
N ASN A 171 9.96 -4.51 -0.44
CA ASN A 171 9.80 -4.71 1.02
C ASN A 171 9.49 -3.39 1.73
N THR A 172 8.32 -2.81 1.44
CA THR A 172 7.88 -1.52 1.99
C THR A 172 6.58 -1.64 2.76
N THR A 173 6.45 -0.88 3.85
CA THR A 173 5.24 -0.91 4.71
C THR A 173 4.05 -0.14 4.13
N MET A 174 4.28 0.89 3.31
CA MET A 174 3.20 1.75 2.79
C MET A 174 2.80 1.44 1.36
N LEU A 175 3.74 0.95 0.56
CA LEU A 175 3.54 0.72 -0.86
C LEU A 175 3.48 -0.77 -1.17
N ARG A 176 2.58 -1.12 -2.09
CA ARG A 176 2.51 -2.43 -2.72
C ARG A 176 2.93 -2.27 -4.17
N GLY A 177 4.06 -2.87 -4.54
CA GLY A 177 4.56 -2.78 -5.89
C GLY A 177 5.72 -3.73 -6.14
N LEU A 178 5.88 -4.08 -7.40
CA LEU A 178 7.00 -4.87 -7.88
C LEU A 178 8.24 -3.97 -8.06
N GLU A 179 9.41 -4.54 -7.82
CA GLU A 179 10.69 -3.94 -8.18
C GLU A 179 10.90 -4.01 -9.68
N SER A 180 10.52 -5.13 -10.29
CA SER A 180 10.47 -5.32 -11.74
C SER A 180 9.34 -6.30 -12.10
N LEU A 181 8.84 -6.21 -13.33
CA LEU A 181 7.85 -7.13 -13.89
C LEU A 181 8.46 -7.80 -15.13
N PRO A 182 9.14 -8.94 -14.98
CA PRO A 182 9.72 -9.67 -16.11
C PRO A 182 8.62 -10.21 -17.02
N VAL A 183 8.60 -9.77 -18.28
CA VAL A 183 7.61 -10.21 -19.27
C VAL A 183 8.28 -10.60 -20.58
N THR A 184 7.68 -11.56 -21.26
CA THR A 184 7.96 -11.81 -22.68
C THR A 184 6.94 -11.04 -23.50
N LEU A 185 7.43 -10.23 -24.42
CA LEU A 185 6.60 -9.56 -25.42
C LEU A 185 6.60 -10.44 -26.67
N ARG A 186 5.47 -11.07 -26.95
CA ARG A 186 5.23 -11.71 -28.25
C ARG A 186 4.31 -10.78 -29.02
N GLY A 187 4.77 -10.33 -30.19
CA GLY A 187 4.08 -9.42 -31.08
C GLY A 187 4.21 -9.91 -32.51
#